data_AF-A0A0V0R6X5-F1
#
_entry.id   AF-A0A0V0R6X5-F1
#
_cell.length_a   1.000
_cell.length_b   1.000
_cell.length_c   1.000
_cell.angle_alpha   90.00
_cell.angle_beta   90.00
_cell.angle_gamma   90.00
#
_symmetry.space_group_name_H-M   'P 1'
#
loop_
_entity.id
_entity.type
_entity.pdbx_description
1 polymer ?
#
loop_
_entity_poly.entity_id
_entity_poly.type
_entity_poly.pdbx_seq_one_letter_code
_entity_poly.pdbx_strand_id
1 'polypeptide(L)'
;MIGPEDLTKITENIGIFSQNDNIQLWELPDGQIKAPQGNFGVYYFETKTAQILEIQNKPQDFKLHTQGIYFDHNTQNLYAINHPYDGLGDRIEVFSVNFEKKENIQLTYKYSLQTPPFLNGITNDLIKISENELLITEWLSYPDELKDPYRANFSGKFKKFKLFFKSLFTNQLTAVYSCTFDNKKAENSQKNNNLLNNQDLNCIAQKQAYAIMNNGITWDKQNTVLIADTASSLINTYQINFDTQDRSQRLQKKGKIFTTRHPDNVEYDIYLKQYTTGGMGTLMNYFKFIKEQAKIHPEYTNQVENMWTFVDIIKPQQNGQFKLENVILRNNIMRGCSNGIQYKEQIVLTSFGDQSLMTCSLPQANPKKPRYMSKLQFLKSIL
;
A
#
# COMPACT_ATOMS: atom_id res chain seq x y z
N MET A 1 -2.99 -16.39 -5.09
CA MET A 1 -1.56 -16.05 -5.10
C MET A 1 -1.32 -14.99 -4.03
N ILE A 2 -0.56 -15.27 -2.97
CA ILE A 2 -0.25 -14.24 -1.97
C ILE A 2 1.02 -13.53 -2.41
N GLY A 3 0.90 -12.26 -2.79
CA GLY A 3 2.04 -11.42 -3.18
C GLY A 3 2.35 -10.39 -2.09
N PRO A 4 3.62 -10.00 -1.91
CA PRO A 4 3.96 -8.89 -1.05
C PRO A 4 3.48 -7.61 -1.74
N GLU A 5 2.36 -7.04 -1.32
CA GLU A 5 1.82 -5.83 -1.96
C GLU A 5 2.60 -4.60 -1.51
N ASP A 6 2.84 -4.47 -0.21
CA ASP A 6 3.46 -3.30 0.35
C ASP A 6 4.69 -3.64 1.20
N LEU A 7 5.64 -2.71 1.29
CA LEU A 7 6.90 -2.88 1.99
C LEU A 7 7.31 -1.53 2.55
N THR A 8 7.71 -1.50 3.82
CA THR A 8 8.26 -0.30 4.47
C THR A 8 9.54 -0.64 5.23
N LYS A 9 10.46 0.32 5.37
CA LYS A 9 11.72 0.10 6.10
C LYS A 9 11.49 0.20 7.60
N ILE A 10 11.96 -0.78 8.35
CA ILE A 10 12.03 -0.72 9.83
C ILE A 10 13.42 -0.35 10.32
N THR A 11 14.46 -0.72 9.55
CA THR A 11 15.83 -0.23 9.68
C THR A 11 16.40 0.09 8.29
N GLU A 12 17.63 0.60 8.20
CA GLU A 12 18.29 0.81 6.90
C GLU A 12 18.42 -0.49 6.08
N ASN A 13 18.60 -1.63 6.76
CA ASN A 13 18.91 -2.93 6.16
C ASN A 13 17.78 -3.96 6.26
N ILE A 14 16.63 -3.58 6.84
CA ILE A 14 15.49 -4.48 7.04
C ILE A 14 14.19 -3.75 6.68
N GLY A 15 13.39 -4.37 5.83
CA GLY A 15 12.01 -3.96 5.55
C GLY A 15 11.01 -4.99 6.08
N ILE A 16 9.80 -4.55 6.36
CA ILE A 16 8.65 -5.40 6.66
C ILE A 16 7.63 -5.25 5.54
N PHE A 17 7.09 -6.36 5.06
CA PHE A 17 6.09 -6.39 3.99
C PHE A 17 4.80 -7.05 4.47
N SER A 18 3.68 -6.56 3.93
CA SER A 18 2.38 -7.21 4.00
C SER A 18 2.18 -8.07 2.77
N GLN A 19 1.49 -9.19 2.93
CA GLN A 19 1.18 -10.07 1.81
C GLN A 19 -0.27 -10.56 1.88
N ASN A 20 -0.97 -10.49 0.75
CA ASN A 20 -2.36 -10.89 0.63
C ASN A 20 -2.67 -11.40 -0.78
N ASP A 21 -3.73 -12.19 -0.93
CA ASP A 21 -4.21 -12.67 -2.22
C ASP A 21 -5.26 -11.72 -2.81
N ASN A 22 -4.79 -10.55 -3.23
CA ASN A 22 -5.64 -9.44 -3.68
C ASN A 22 -6.54 -9.81 -4.86
N ILE A 23 -6.02 -10.65 -5.77
CA ILE A 23 -6.81 -11.15 -6.91
C ILE A 23 -7.94 -12.04 -6.41
N GLN A 24 -7.65 -13.02 -5.55
CA GLN A 24 -8.70 -13.86 -4.98
C GLN A 24 -9.70 -13.03 -4.19
N LEU A 25 -9.25 -12.05 -3.41
CA LEU A 25 -10.08 -11.24 -2.53
C LEU A 25 -11.04 -10.32 -3.27
N TRP A 26 -10.56 -9.56 -4.26
CA TRP A 26 -11.34 -8.49 -4.90
C TRP A 26 -11.89 -8.86 -6.28
N GLU A 27 -11.24 -9.76 -7.01
CA GLU A 27 -11.50 -9.96 -8.45
C GLU A 27 -12.25 -11.25 -8.75
N LEU A 28 -12.25 -12.19 -7.80
CA LEU A 28 -12.87 -13.51 -7.95
C LEU A 28 -14.18 -13.63 -7.14
N PRO A 29 -15.15 -14.43 -7.61
CA PRO A 29 -16.39 -14.69 -6.88
C PRO A 29 -16.14 -15.27 -5.48
N ASP A 30 -16.88 -14.77 -4.49
CA ASP A 30 -16.77 -15.13 -3.07
C ASP A 30 -15.35 -14.91 -2.49
N GLY A 31 -14.57 -13.99 -3.07
CA GLY A 31 -13.20 -13.72 -2.67
C GLY A 31 -13.01 -13.46 -1.18
N GLN A 32 -13.90 -12.69 -0.56
CA GLN A 32 -13.95 -12.41 0.87
C GLN A 32 -14.15 -13.64 1.77
N ILE A 33 -14.60 -14.77 1.21
CA ILE A 33 -14.75 -16.05 1.91
C ILE A 33 -13.59 -17.00 1.56
N LYS A 34 -13.15 -16.96 0.29
CA LYS A 34 -12.20 -17.93 -0.28
C LYS A 34 -10.73 -17.48 -0.21
N ALA A 35 -10.47 -16.19 -0.01
CA ALA A 35 -9.11 -15.66 0.06
C ALA A 35 -8.37 -16.31 1.24
N PRO A 36 -7.15 -16.82 1.02
CA PRO A 36 -6.31 -17.29 2.12
C PRO A 36 -6.00 -16.13 3.06
N GLN A 37 -5.63 -16.49 4.30
CA GLN A 37 -5.15 -15.52 5.27
C GLN A 37 -3.86 -14.88 4.76
N GLY A 38 -3.83 -13.55 4.76
CA GLY A 38 -2.62 -12.77 4.58
C GLY A 38 -1.66 -12.95 5.73
N ASN A 39 -0.44 -12.44 5.57
CA ASN A 39 0.62 -12.56 6.56
C ASN A 39 1.56 -11.34 6.46
N PHE A 40 2.52 -11.28 7.37
CA PHE A 40 3.64 -10.34 7.28
C PHE A 40 4.95 -11.10 7.09
N GLY A 41 5.93 -10.45 6.47
CA GLY A 41 7.28 -10.96 6.40
C GLY A 41 8.30 -9.84 6.51
N VAL A 42 9.55 -10.23 6.74
CA VAL A 42 10.70 -9.32 6.74
C VAL A 42 11.57 -9.61 5.55
N TYR A 43 12.12 -8.56 4.96
CA TYR A 43 13.11 -8.63 3.91
C TYR A 43 14.42 -8.03 4.39
N TYR A 44 15.48 -8.83 4.36
CA TYR A 44 16.84 -8.42 4.70
C TYR A 44 17.54 -7.95 3.42
N PHE A 45 17.68 -6.63 3.27
CA PHE A 45 18.16 -6.03 2.02
C PHE A 45 19.59 -6.47 1.65
N GLU A 46 20.45 -6.68 2.65
CA GLU A 46 21.85 -7.04 2.44
C GLU A 46 22.02 -8.48 1.95
N THR A 47 21.34 -9.44 2.59
CA THR A 47 21.40 -10.87 2.26
C THR A 47 20.42 -11.27 1.16
N LYS A 48 19.47 -10.40 0.82
CA LYS A 48 18.36 -10.65 -0.13
C LYS A 48 17.51 -11.85 0.26
N THR A 49 17.30 -12.03 1.57
CA THR A 49 16.50 -13.10 2.14
C THR A 49 15.18 -12.55 2.68
N ALA A 50 14.13 -13.36 2.60
CA ALA A 50 12.83 -13.05 3.18
C ALA A 50 12.46 -14.12 4.23
N GLN A 51 11.73 -13.71 5.26
CA GLN A 51 11.21 -14.60 6.29
C GLN A 51 9.78 -14.19 6.64
N ILE A 52 8.86 -15.15 6.68
CA ILE A 52 7.49 -14.91 7.17
C ILE A 52 7.51 -14.81 8.69
N LEU A 53 6.82 -13.81 9.23
CA LEU A 53 6.72 -13.57 10.66
C LEU A 53 5.49 -14.27 11.25
N GLU A 54 5.68 -14.91 12.41
CA GLU A 54 4.57 -15.35 13.25
C GLU A 54 4.00 -14.15 14.01
N ILE A 55 2.67 -14.00 13.97
CA ILE A 55 1.96 -12.97 14.74
C ILE A 55 1.63 -13.54 16.13
N GLN A 56 2.31 -13.02 17.15
CA GLN A 56 2.08 -13.37 18.54
C GLN A 56 0.84 -12.63 19.08
N ASN A 57 0.16 -13.26 20.05
CA ASN A 57 -1.03 -12.72 20.71
C ASN A 57 -2.17 -12.31 19.77
N LYS A 58 -2.26 -12.95 18.59
CA LYS A 58 -3.36 -12.68 17.68
C LYS A 58 -4.69 -13.23 18.21
N PRO A 59 -5.81 -12.56 17.93
CA PRO A 59 -7.15 -13.04 18.23
C PRO A 59 -7.46 -14.43 17.64
N GLN A 60 -8.38 -15.20 18.24
CA GLN A 60 -8.76 -16.53 17.72
C GLN A 60 -9.47 -16.44 16.36
N ASP A 61 -10.40 -15.49 16.20
CA ASP A 61 -11.15 -15.26 14.95
C ASP A 61 -10.48 -14.19 14.06
N PHE A 62 -9.15 -14.11 14.12
CA PHE A 62 -8.38 -13.12 13.37
C PHE A 62 -8.35 -13.45 11.88
N LYS A 63 -9.21 -12.77 11.12
CA LYS A 63 -9.12 -12.71 9.65
C LYS A 63 -8.21 -11.57 9.25
N LEU A 64 -7.14 -11.89 8.54
CA LEU A 64 -6.14 -10.98 8.06
C LEU A 64 -6.11 -10.97 6.52
N HIS A 65 -6.44 -9.82 5.95
CA HIS A 65 -6.36 -9.48 4.54
C HIS A 65 -5.73 -8.11 4.44
N THR A 66 -4.40 -8.09 4.54
CA THR A 66 -3.64 -6.84 4.66
C THR A 66 -3.51 -6.13 3.33
N GLN A 67 -3.55 -4.80 3.37
CA GLN A 67 -3.17 -3.94 2.25
C GLN A 67 -1.97 -3.06 2.66
N GLY A 68 -2.12 -1.74 2.67
CA GLY A 68 -1.08 -0.78 3.02
C GLY A 68 -0.60 -0.90 4.46
N ILE A 69 0.69 -0.63 4.66
CA ILE A 69 1.34 -0.70 5.97
C ILE A 69 2.18 0.54 6.26
N TYR A 70 2.21 0.91 7.53
CA TYR A 70 3.01 2.02 8.02
C TYR A 70 3.78 1.63 9.27
N PHE A 71 5.09 1.86 9.24
CA PHE A 71 5.95 1.69 10.41
C PHE A 71 6.24 3.04 11.10
N ASP A 72 5.87 3.14 12.37
CA ASP A 72 6.19 4.27 13.23
C ASP A 72 7.52 4.02 13.96
N HIS A 73 8.61 4.60 13.46
CA HIS A 73 9.95 4.45 14.06
C HIS A 73 10.05 4.94 15.50
N ASN A 74 9.17 5.87 15.94
CA ASN A 74 9.22 6.39 17.30
C ASN A 74 8.65 5.40 18.31
N THR A 75 7.58 4.71 17.94
CA THR A 75 6.86 3.77 18.82
C THR A 75 7.14 2.30 18.51
N GLN A 76 7.89 2.03 17.43
CA GLN A 76 8.14 0.70 16.88
C GLN A 76 6.85 -0.10 16.63
N ASN A 77 5.80 0.62 16.23
CA ASN A 77 4.51 0.03 15.90
C ASN A 77 4.35 -0.08 14.39
N LEU A 78 3.86 -1.24 13.94
CA LEU A 78 3.34 -1.42 12.59
C LEU A 78 1.84 -1.20 12.62
N TYR A 79 1.35 -0.33 11.76
CA TYR A 79 -0.07 -0.10 11.48
C TYR A 79 -0.36 -0.73 10.13
N ALA A 80 -1.32 -1.65 10.06
CA ALA A 80 -1.67 -2.33 8.82
C ALA A 80 -3.16 -2.20 8.55
N ILE A 81 -3.53 -1.80 7.34
CA ILE A 81 -4.91 -1.92 6.86
C ILE A 81 -5.26 -3.39 6.75
N ASN A 82 -6.41 -3.77 7.26
CA ASN A 82 -6.99 -5.09 7.18
C ASN A 82 -8.43 -5.01 6.68
N HIS A 83 -8.79 -5.85 5.72
CA HIS A 83 -10.14 -5.98 5.19
C HIS A 83 -10.80 -7.26 5.73
N PRO A 84 -11.33 -7.25 6.97
CA PRO A 84 -11.85 -8.47 7.59
C PRO A 84 -13.12 -8.99 6.92
N TYR A 85 -13.83 -8.13 6.19
CA TYR A 85 -15.12 -8.42 5.60
C TYR A 85 -16.08 -9.02 6.65
N ASP A 86 -16.30 -8.28 7.75
CA ASP A 86 -17.29 -8.58 8.78
C ASP A 86 -18.50 -7.61 8.76
N GLY A 87 -18.43 -6.57 7.92
CA GLY A 87 -19.51 -5.59 7.70
C GLY A 87 -19.45 -4.38 8.62
N LEU A 88 -18.41 -4.27 9.46
CA LEU A 88 -18.23 -3.16 10.39
C LEU A 88 -17.34 -2.03 9.81
N GLY A 89 -16.73 -2.25 8.64
CA GLY A 89 -15.69 -1.39 8.08
C GLY A 89 -14.33 -2.10 8.01
N ASP A 90 -13.35 -1.47 7.39
CA ASP A 90 -11.96 -1.92 7.46
C ASP A 90 -11.38 -1.71 8.87
N ARG A 91 -10.29 -2.40 9.19
CA ARG A 91 -9.59 -2.26 10.47
C ARG A 91 -8.15 -1.83 10.25
N ILE A 92 -7.64 -1.02 11.16
CA ILE A 92 -6.21 -0.79 11.30
C ILE A 92 -5.69 -1.68 12.42
N GLU A 93 -4.97 -2.73 12.06
CA GLU A 93 -4.33 -3.64 12.99
C GLU A 93 -3.01 -3.05 13.45
N VAL A 94 -2.80 -2.98 14.76
CA VAL A 94 -1.58 -2.41 15.35
C VAL A 94 -0.76 -3.50 15.99
N PHE A 95 0.52 -3.57 15.62
CA PHE A 95 1.48 -4.55 16.12
C PHE A 95 2.70 -3.85 16.72
N SER A 96 3.27 -4.41 17.78
CA SER A 96 4.65 -4.12 18.19
C SER A 96 5.61 -4.89 17.30
N VAL A 97 6.67 -4.24 16.84
CA VAL A 97 7.79 -4.90 16.16
C VAL A 97 9.01 -4.86 17.06
N ASN A 98 9.47 -6.01 17.54
CA ASN A 98 10.75 -6.12 18.22
C ASN A 98 11.81 -6.61 17.23
N PHE A 99 12.83 -5.79 16.98
CA PHE A 99 13.93 -6.07 16.06
C PHE A 99 15.31 -5.85 16.73
N GLU A 100 15.38 -5.91 18.07
CA GLU A 100 16.66 -5.80 18.80
C GLU A 100 17.64 -6.91 18.40
N LYS A 101 17.11 -8.12 18.18
CA LYS A 101 17.87 -9.26 17.65
C LYS A 101 17.55 -9.39 16.17
N LYS A 102 18.50 -9.00 15.30
CA LYS A 102 18.33 -9.01 13.83
C LYS A 102 17.80 -10.33 13.28
N GLU A 103 18.16 -11.47 13.88
CA GLU A 103 17.78 -12.82 13.43
C GLU A 103 16.43 -13.30 14.00
N ASN A 104 15.81 -12.55 14.92
CA ASN A 104 14.59 -12.94 15.59
C ASN A 104 13.66 -11.74 15.73
N ILE A 105 13.19 -11.24 14.58
CA ILE A 105 12.19 -10.18 14.54
C ILE A 105 10.86 -10.77 14.99
N GLN A 106 10.23 -10.14 15.99
CA GLN A 106 8.96 -10.57 16.55
C GLN A 106 7.87 -9.55 16.23
N LEU A 107 6.71 -10.05 15.81
CA LEU A 107 5.52 -9.24 15.56
C LEU A 107 4.45 -9.62 16.59
N THR A 108 4.08 -8.68 17.44
CA THR A 108 3.10 -8.92 18.52
C THR A 108 1.87 -8.07 18.29
N TYR A 109 0.70 -8.68 18.13
CA TYR A 109 -0.56 -7.97 18.04
C TYR A 109 -0.85 -7.18 19.32
N LYS A 110 -1.27 -5.91 19.16
CA LYS A 110 -1.69 -5.03 20.25
C LYS A 110 -3.20 -4.87 20.28
N TYR A 111 -3.77 -4.24 19.25
CA TYR A 111 -5.18 -3.89 19.17
C TYR A 111 -5.59 -3.57 17.73
N SER A 112 -6.91 -3.43 17.52
CA SER A 112 -7.51 -3.02 16.24
C SER A 112 -8.24 -1.68 16.38
N LEU A 113 -8.14 -0.83 15.37
CA LEU A 113 -8.93 0.40 15.24
C LEU A 113 -9.95 0.23 14.11
N GLN A 114 -11.24 0.37 14.42
CA GLN A 114 -12.31 0.14 13.46
C GLN A 114 -12.58 1.40 12.64
N THR A 115 -12.48 1.32 11.32
CA THR A 115 -12.94 2.40 10.44
C THR A 115 -14.47 2.40 10.35
N PRO A 116 -15.11 3.55 10.06
CA PRO A 116 -16.55 3.60 9.82
C PRO A 116 -17.01 2.64 8.71
N PRO A 117 -18.25 2.11 8.75
CA PRO A 117 -18.75 1.17 7.75
C PRO A 117 -18.72 1.66 6.30
N PHE A 118 -18.75 2.98 6.08
CA PHE A 118 -18.63 3.55 4.72
C PHE A 118 -17.22 3.40 4.12
N LEU A 119 -16.24 2.91 4.88
CA LEU A 119 -14.88 2.57 4.44
C LEU A 119 -14.66 1.07 4.30
N ASN A 120 -15.70 0.23 4.36
CA ASN A 120 -15.55 -1.22 4.25
C ASN A 120 -14.99 -1.67 2.89
N GLY A 121 -13.85 -2.36 2.91
CA GLY A 121 -13.18 -2.98 1.76
C GLY A 121 -12.54 -2.00 0.78
N ILE A 122 -12.34 -0.73 1.16
CA ILE A 122 -11.94 0.34 0.23
C ILE A 122 -10.83 1.25 0.72
N THR A 123 -10.38 1.10 1.97
CA THR A 123 -9.14 1.77 2.40
C THR A 123 -7.96 1.15 1.67
N ASN A 124 -6.89 1.90 1.41
CA ASN A 124 -5.76 1.41 0.61
C ASN A 124 -4.44 1.51 1.36
N ASP A 125 -4.08 2.72 1.80
CA ASP A 125 -2.82 2.97 2.49
C ASP A 125 -3.00 4.02 3.60
N LEU A 126 -2.05 4.12 4.52
CA LEU A 126 -2.13 5.03 5.66
C LEU A 126 -0.78 5.58 6.11
N ILE A 127 -0.84 6.72 6.80
CA ILE A 127 0.26 7.25 7.60
C ILE A 127 -0.23 7.70 8.96
N LYS A 128 0.63 7.55 9.98
CA LYS A 128 0.41 8.18 11.30
C LYS A 128 1.14 9.52 11.37
N ILE A 129 0.38 10.59 11.59
CA ILE A 129 0.90 11.98 11.59
C ILE A 129 1.02 12.58 13.00
N SER A 130 0.35 12.00 13.99
CA SER A 130 0.48 12.35 15.41
C SER A 130 0.29 11.12 16.29
N GLU A 131 0.34 11.28 17.62
CA GLU A 131 0.11 10.18 18.56
C GLU A 131 -1.23 9.47 18.35
N ASN A 132 -2.26 10.21 17.92
CA ASN A 132 -3.66 9.78 17.90
C ASN A 132 -4.40 10.15 16.59
N GLU A 133 -3.67 10.46 15.52
CA GLU A 133 -4.22 10.83 14.21
C GLU A 133 -3.53 10.07 13.08
N LEU A 134 -4.34 9.43 12.23
CA LEU A 134 -3.96 8.77 10.99
C LEU A 134 -4.51 9.56 9.79
N LEU A 135 -3.79 9.51 8.67
CA LEU A 135 -4.35 9.81 7.35
C LEU A 135 -4.50 8.50 6.59
N ILE A 136 -5.67 8.26 5.99
CA ILE A 136 -6.01 7.01 5.29
C ILE A 136 -6.54 7.35 3.90
N THR A 137 -6.05 6.67 2.86
CA THR A 137 -6.56 6.79 1.49
C THR A 137 -7.70 5.81 1.23
N GLU A 138 -8.69 6.21 0.44
CA GLU A 138 -9.67 5.29 -0.15
C GLU A 138 -9.37 5.12 -1.64
N TRP A 139 -9.36 3.88 -2.15
CA TRP A 139 -9.08 3.63 -3.59
C TRP A 139 -10.34 3.40 -4.43
N LEU A 140 -11.49 3.14 -3.79
CA LEU A 140 -12.81 3.08 -4.41
C LEU A 140 -13.74 4.11 -3.77
N SER A 141 -14.66 4.65 -4.55
CA SER A 141 -15.60 5.69 -4.09
C SER A 141 -16.86 5.15 -3.42
N TYR A 142 -16.97 3.83 -3.24
CA TYR A 142 -18.12 3.18 -2.64
C TYR A 142 -17.68 1.91 -1.92
N PRO A 143 -18.23 1.62 -0.72
CA PRO A 143 -17.92 0.41 0.03
C PRO A 143 -18.05 -0.85 -0.82
N ASP A 144 -17.18 -1.80 -0.55
CA ASP A 144 -17.18 -3.10 -1.20
C ASP A 144 -17.94 -4.10 -0.30
N GLU A 145 -19.19 -4.39 -0.69
CA GLU A 145 -20.15 -5.11 0.12
C GLU A 145 -19.86 -6.63 0.21
N LEU A 146 -20.11 -7.21 1.39
CA LEU A 146 -19.89 -8.64 1.68
C LEU A 146 -20.61 -9.63 0.79
N LYS A 147 -21.81 -9.25 0.38
CA LYS A 147 -22.65 -10.04 -0.52
C LYS A 147 -22.91 -9.15 -1.70
N ASP A 148 -21.86 -8.89 -2.47
CA ASP A 148 -22.03 -8.22 -3.74
C ASP A 148 -22.48 -9.27 -4.79
N PRO A 149 -23.79 -9.38 -5.12
CA PRO A 149 -24.27 -10.27 -6.19
C PRO A 149 -23.66 -9.91 -7.56
N TYR A 150 -23.01 -8.75 -7.66
CA TYR A 150 -22.34 -8.24 -8.84
C TYR A 150 -20.90 -8.80 -9.00
N ARG A 151 -20.28 -9.35 -7.96
CA ARG A 151 -18.96 -10.02 -8.07
C ARG A 151 -19.02 -11.31 -8.89
N ALA A 152 -20.13 -12.05 -8.82
CA ALA A 152 -20.31 -13.33 -9.49
C ALA A 152 -20.82 -13.21 -10.95
N ASN A 153 -21.50 -12.11 -11.31
CA ASN A 153 -22.22 -12.01 -12.59
C ASN A 153 -21.62 -10.97 -13.54
N PHE A 154 -21.59 -11.27 -14.85
CA PHE A 154 -21.08 -10.39 -15.91
C PHE A 154 -21.72 -8.99 -15.92
N SER A 155 -23.01 -8.91 -15.58
CA SER A 155 -23.76 -7.65 -15.40
C SER A 155 -23.18 -6.76 -14.30
N GLY A 156 -22.63 -7.38 -13.25
CA GLY A 156 -21.98 -6.70 -12.15
C GLY A 156 -20.62 -6.11 -12.49
N LYS A 157 -19.81 -6.86 -13.27
CA LYS A 157 -18.56 -6.33 -13.84
C LYS A 157 -18.82 -5.13 -14.75
N PHE A 158 -19.88 -5.15 -15.55
CA PHE A 158 -20.27 -4.00 -16.38
C PHE A 158 -20.75 -2.79 -15.55
N LYS A 159 -21.42 -3.02 -14.41
CA LYS A 159 -21.79 -1.95 -13.48
C LYS A 159 -20.57 -1.35 -12.80
N LYS A 160 -19.59 -2.15 -12.33
CA LYS A 160 -18.31 -1.66 -11.80
C LYS A 160 -17.54 -0.86 -12.86
N PHE A 161 -17.49 -1.35 -14.09
CA PHE A 161 -16.92 -0.62 -15.22
C PHE A 161 -17.67 0.69 -15.49
N LYS A 162 -19.01 0.69 -15.50
CA LYS A 162 -19.80 1.92 -15.68
C LYS A 162 -19.61 2.89 -14.53
N LEU A 163 -19.49 2.41 -13.30
CA LEU A 163 -19.17 3.24 -12.13
C LEU A 163 -17.77 3.83 -12.30
N PHE A 164 -16.77 3.03 -12.64
CA PHE A 164 -15.41 3.49 -12.95
C PHE A 164 -15.36 4.53 -14.08
N PHE A 165 -16.12 4.33 -15.17
CA PHE A 165 -16.17 5.30 -16.26
C PHE A 165 -16.93 6.56 -15.88
N LYS A 166 -18.11 6.42 -15.24
CA LYS A 166 -18.86 7.57 -14.70
C LYS A 166 -17.97 8.37 -13.75
N SER A 167 -17.15 7.66 -12.99
CA SER A 167 -16.29 8.25 -12.00
C SER A 167 -15.14 9.02 -12.65
N LEU A 168 -14.56 8.52 -13.75
CA LEU A 168 -13.59 9.30 -14.55
C LEU A 168 -14.13 10.65 -15.05
N PHE A 169 -15.45 10.80 -15.21
CA PHE A 169 -16.06 12.06 -15.65
C PHE A 169 -16.43 13.02 -14.49
N THR A 170 -16.44 12.57 -13.24
CA THR A 170 -16.77 13.42 -12.08
C THR A 170 -15.54 13.98 -11.35
N ASN A 171 -14.32 13.73 -11.86
CA ASN A 171 -13.02 14.29 -11.47
C ASN A 171 -12.56 14.16 -9.99
N GLN A 172 -13.43 13.77 -9.05
CA GLN A 172 -13.14 13.66 -7.62
C GLN A 172 -13.97 12.54 -6.99
N LEU A 173 -13.35 11.39 -6.81
CA LEU A 173 -14.03 10.13 -6.48
C LEU A 173 -13.62 9.56 -5.16
N THR A 174 -12.33 9.67 -4.91
CA THR A 174 -11.66 9.11 -3.76
C THR A 174 -11.14 10.25 -2.93
N ALA A 175 -11.21 10.09 -1.62
CA ALA A 175 -10.79 11.03 -0.61
C ALA A 175 -9.60 10.49 0.18
N VAL A 176 -9.08 11.37 1.03
CA VAL A 176 -8.19 11.02 2.12
C VAL A 176 -8.93 11.38 3.39
N TYR A 177 -8.85 10.55 4.42
CA TYR A 177 -9.52 10.77 5.69
C TYR A 177 -8.50 11.08 6.78
N SER A 178 -8.76 12.11 7.59
CA SER A 178 -8.11 12.29 8.89
C SER A 178 -8.93 11.53 9.92
N CYS A 179 -8.35 10.48 10.48
CA CYS A 179 -8.98 9.58 11.44
C CYS A 179 -8.31 9.74 12.81
N THR A 180 -9.10 10.10 13.83
CA THR A 180 -8.59 10.23 15.21
C THR A 180 -9.08 9.11 16.10
N PHE A 181 -8.26 8.76 17.10
CA PHE A 181 -8.54 7.75 18.11
C PHE A 181 -8.02 8.18 19.50
N ASP A 182 -8.14 7.31 20.50
CA ASP A 182 -7.80 7.55 21.90
C ASP A 182 -6.91 6.40 22.35
N ASN A 183 -5.60 6.65 22.40
CA ASN A 183 -4.60 5.62 22.71
C ASN A 183 -4.90 4.89 24.02
N LYS A 184 -5.42 5.58 25.03
CA LYS A 184 -5.72 4.96 26.32
C LYS A 184 -6.86 3.96 26.20
N LYS A 185 -7.87 4.24 25.37
CA LYS A 185 -8.96 3.30 25.12
C LYS A 185 -8.47 2.10 24.30
N ALA A 186 -7.71 2.36 23.24
CA ALA A 186 -7.13 1.30 22.41
C ALA A 186 -6.29 0.31 23.22
N GLU A 187 -5.39 0.81 24.09
CA GLU A 187 -4.55 -0.03 24.95
C GLU A 187 -5.35 -0.81 26.02
N ASN A 188 -6.42 -0.21 26.55
CA ASN A 188 -7.25 -0.88 27.55
C ASN A 188 -8.13 -1.99 26.96
N SER A 189 -8.55 -1.88 25.70
CA SER A 189 -9.30 -2.95 25.02
C SER A 189 -8.50 -4.27 24.96
N GLN A 190 -7.17 -4.19 24.82
CA GLN A 190 -6.30 -5.37 24.81
C GLN A 190 -6.33 -6.15 26.14
N LYS A 191 -6.33 -5.45 27.28
CA LYS A 191 -6.27 -6.11 28.62
C LYS A 191 -7.50 -6.95 28.94
N ASN A 192 -8.64 -6.63 28.32
CA ASN A 192 -9.91 -7.27 28.65
C ASN A 192 -10.22 -8.48 27.76
N ASN A 193 -9.32 -8.89 26.85
CA ASN A 193 -9.54 -9.96 25.86
C ASN A 193 -10.85 -9.82 25.05
N ASN A 194 -11.45 -8.63 25.03
CA ASN A 194 -12.70 -8.37 24.34
C ASN A 194 -12.42 -7.77 22.97
N LEU A 195 -12.30 -8.66 22.00
CA LEU A 195 -12.14 -8.35 20.57
C LEU A 195 -13.31 -7.56 19.97
N LEU A 196 -14.45 -7.56 20.66
CA LEU A 196 -15.63 -6.78 20.27
C LEU A 196 -15.53 -5.31 20.69
N ASN A 197 -14.52 -4.91 21.47
CA ASN A 197 -14.30 -3.51 21.85
C ASN A 197 -13.27 -2.85 20.93
N ASN A 198 -13.46 -2.99 19.61
CA ASN A 198 -12.69 -2.18 18.67
C ASN A 198 -12.96 -0.71 18.96
N GLN A 199 -11.90 0.09 18.92
CA GLN A 199 -12.08 1.52 19.01
C GLN A 199 -12.51 2.06 17.65
N ASP A 200 -13.68 2.69 17.59
CA ASP A 200 -14.14 3.39 16.41
C ASP A 200 -13.26 4.62 16.11
N LEU A 201 -12.78 4.69 14.87
CA LEU A 201 -12.09 5.85 14.32
C LEU A 201 -13.10 6.94 13.95
N ASN A 202 -12.81 8.18 14.35
CA ASN A 202 -13.55 9.34 13.87
C ASN A 202 -12.85 9.94 12.63
N CYS A 203 -13.32 9.52 11.45
CA CYS A 203 -12.75 9.87 10.15
C CYS A 203 -13.46 11.04 9.48
N ILE A 204 -12.70 12.06 9.07
CA ILE A 204 -13.19 13.25 8.36
C ILE A 204 -12.43 13.39 7.04
N ALA A 205 -13.18 13.46 5.93
CA ALA A 205 -12.61 13.65 4.61
C ALA A 205 -11.86 14.98 4.47
N GLN A 206 -10.72 14.94 3.78
CA GLN A 206 -9.85 16.08 3.52
C GLN A 206 -10.32 16.83 2.28
N LYS A 207 -10.84 18.06 2.46
CA LYS A 207 -11.48 18.86 1.40
C LYS A 207 -10.60 19.10 0.17
N GLN A 208 -9.28 19.18 0.34
CA GLN A 208 -8.33 19.43 -0.76
C GLN A 208 -7.67 18.15 -1.32
N ALA A 209 -7.94 16.99 -0.73
CA ALA A 209 -7.29 15.73 -1.07
C ALA A 209 -8.23 14.72 -1.75
N TYR A 210 -9.18 15.23 -2.53
CA TYR A 210 -9.93 14.42 -3.48
C TYR A 210 -9.12 14.17 -4.76
N ALA A 211 -9.21 12.96 -5.29
CA ALA A 211 -8.54 12.53 -6.51
C ALA A 211 -9.42 11.56 -7.33
N ILE A 212 -8.92 11.10 -8.49
CA ILE A 212 -9.60 10.05 -9.24
C ILE A 212 -9.41 8.71 -8.52
N MET A 213 -8.17 8.34 -8.20
CA MET A 213 -7.88 7.10 -7.45
C MET A 213 -6.72 7.33 -6.50
N ASN A 214 -7.02 7.84 -5.30
CA ASN A 214 -6.04 7.89 -4.21
C ASN A 214 -5.60 6.46 -3.88
N ASN A 215 -4.30 6.24 -3.89
CA ASN A 215 -3.70 4.93 -3.62
C ASN A 215 -2.67 5.11 -2.49
N GLY A 216 -1.39 4.86 -2.73
CA GLY A 216 -0.35 5.05 -1.72
C GLY A 216 -0.29 6.47 -1.13
N ILE A 217 0.06 6.55 0.15
CA ILE A 217 0.27 7.79 0.90
C ILE A 217 1.53 7.70 1.76
N THR A 218 2.37 8.74 1.72
CA THR A 218 3.53 8.82 2.60
C THR A 218 3.82 10.25 3.04
N TRP A 219 4.77 10.41 3.97
CA TRP A 219 5.20 11.72 4.43
C TRP A 219 6.65 11.75 4.92
N ASP A 220 7.26 12.94 4.89
CA ASP A 220 8.65 13.16 5.30
C ASP A 220 8.88 13.08 6.83
N LYS A 221 7.82 12.90 7.63
CA LYS A 221 7.81 13.03 9.10
C LYS A 221 8.03 14.47 9.60
N GLN A 222 7.90 15.48 8.74
CA GLN A 222 7.91 16.88 9.12
C GLN A 222 6.56 17.52 8.79
N ASN A 223 6.27 17.72 7.51
CA ASN A 223 5.03 18.36 7.07
C ASN A 223 4.66 18.07 5.61
N THR A 224 5.47 17.37 4.83
CA THR A 224 5.19 17.10 3.42
C THR A 224 4.53 15.74 3.27
N VAL A 225 3.34 15.71 2.68
CA VAL A 225 2.59 14.48 2.35
C VAL A 225 2.52 14.31 0.84
N LEU A 226 2.83 13.10 0.36
CA LEU A 226 2.69 12.70 -1.03
C LEU A 226 1.60 11.63 -1.13
N ILE A 227 0.70 11.78 -2.10
CA ILE A 227 -0.43 10.87 -2.32
C ILE A 227 -0.48 10.51 -3.79
N ALA A 228 -0.38 9.22 -4.11
CA ALA A 228 -0.51 8.71 -5.46
C ALA A 228 -1.96 8.86 -5.95
N ASP A 229 -2.13 9.50 -7.11
CA ASP A 229 -3.37 9.42 -7.90
C ASP A 229 -3.08 8.53 -9.11
N THR A 230 -3.31 7.23 -8.91
CA THR A 230 -2.95 6.19 -9.87
C THR A 230 -3.59 6.43 -11.22
N ALA A 231 -4.89 6.74 -11.25
CA ALA A 231 -5.63 6.93 -12.49
C ALA A 231 -5.14 8.16 -13.27
N SER A 232 -4.74 9.22 -12.56
CA SER A 232 -4.22 10.45 -13.16
C SER A 232 -2.72 10.41 -13.52
N SER A 233 -2.00 9.32 -13.23
CA SER A 233 -0.55 9.22 -13.43
C SER A 233 0.24 10.38 -12.79
N LEU A 234 -0.11 10.73 -11.56
CA LEU A 234 0.56 11.78 -10.82
C LEU A 234 0.59 11.48 -9.33
N ILE A 235 1.45 12.19 -8.61
CA ILE A 235 1.44 12.27 -7.15
C ILE A 235 1.04 13.69 -6.77
N ASN A 236 0.02 13.83 -5.96
CA ASN A 236 -0.37 15.10 -5.37
C ASN A 236 0.51 15.38 -4.14
N THR A 237 0.98 16.62 -4.00
CA THR A 237 1.82 17.04 -2.86
C THR A 237 1.04 17.97 -1.94
N TYR A 238 1.11 17.73 -0.64
CA TYR A 238 0.40 18.48 0.38
C TYR A 238 1.35 18.91 1.50
N GLN A 239 0.96 19.96 2.21
CA GLN A 239 1.52 20.32 3.50
C GLN A 239 0.51 20.02 4.60
N ILE A 240 0.97 19.45 5.71
CA ILE A 240 0.17 19.26 6.92
C ILE A 240 0.08 20.60 7.66
N ASN A 241 -1.14 21.02 7.97
CA ASN A 241 -1.41 22.13 8.86
C ASN A 241 -1.76 21.57 10.25
N PHE A 242 -0.80 21.52 11.18
CA PHE A 242 -1.07 21.02 12.54
C PHE A 242 -1.91 21.99 13.38
N ASP A 243 -1.90 23.28 13.04
CA ASP A 243 -2.54 24.35 13.81
C ASP A 243 -4.04 24.51 13.51
N THR A 244 -4.55 23.95 12.40
CA THR A 244 -5.98 24.03 12.09
C THR A 244 -6.82 23.23 13.09
N GLN A 245 -7.90 23.85 13.56
CA GLN A 245 -8.95 23.21 14.33
C GLN A 245 -9.94 22.45 13.43
N ASP A 246 -10.14 22.90 12.19
CA ASP A 246 -10.93 22.17 11.19
C ASP A 246 -10.06 21.06 10.59
N ARG A 247 -10.21 19.84 11.12
CA ARG A 247 -9.50 18.64 10.63
C ARG A 247 -9.77 18.34 9.16
N SER A 248 -10.87 18.80 8.56
CA SER A 248 -11.12 18.64 7.11
C SER A 248 -10.17 19.47 6.23
N GLN A 249 -9.41 20.38 6.85
CA GLN A 249 -8.37 21.21 6.23
C GLN A 249 -6.96 20.84 6.70
N ARG A 250 -6.76 19.64 7.28
CA ARG A 250 -5.45 19.16 7.74
C ARG A 250 -4.43 19.14 6.61
N LEU A 251 -4.86 18.81 5.39
CA LEU A 251 -4.02 18.83 4.19
C LEU A 251 -4.26 20.08 3.32
N GLN A 252 -3.19 20.83 3.06
CA GLN A 252 -3.18 21.92 2.09
C GLN A 252 -2.44 21.51 0.83
N LYS A 253 -3.11 21.51 -0.33
CA LYS A 253 -2.50 21.12 -1.61
C LYS A 253 -1.43 22.14 -2.02
N LYS A 254 -0.24 21.66 -2.37
CA LYS A 254 0.90 22.49 -2.81
C LYS A 254 1.27 22.32 -4.28
N GLY A 255 0.95 21.17 -4.86
CA GLY A 255 1.40 20.87 -6.22
C GLY A 255 1.08 19.45 -6.68
N LYS A 256 1.73 19.07 -7.78
CA LYS A 256 1.62 17.77 -8.42
C LYS A 256 2.96 17.39 -9.04
N ILE A 257 3.27 16.10 -9.02
CA ILE A 257 4.44 15.49 -9.66
C ILE A 257 3.88 14.53 -10.70
N PHE A 258 4.12 14.78 -11.99
CA PHE A 258 3.76 13.84 -13.04
C PHE A 258 4.74 12.68 -13.01
N THR A 259 4.24 11.46 -12.80
CA THR A 259 5.05 10.25 -12.73
C THR A 259 5.28 9.66 -14.11
N THR A 260 6.22 8.72 -14.23
CA THR A 260 6.52 8.06 -15.51
C THR A 260 5.32 7.24 -16.01
N ARG A 261 4.59 6.57 -15.11
CA ARG A 261 3.35 5.82 -15.37
C ARG A 261 2.39 5.93 -14.17
N HIS A 262 1.42 5.02 -14.04
CA HIS A 262 0.38 5.03 -12.99
C HIS A 262 0.95 4.58 -11.64
N PRO A 263 1.24 5.51 -10.70
CA PRO A 263 1.82 5.16 -9.41
C PRO A 263 0.80 4.38 -8.58
N ASP A 264 1.25 3.38 -7.85
CA ASP A 264 0.42 2.60 -6.93
C ASP A 264 0.77 3.05 -5.50
N ASN A 265 1.81 2.50 -4.89
CA ASN A 265 2.32 2.95 -3.60
C ASN A 265 3.42 4.03 -3.75
N VAL A 266 3.55 4.87 -2.72
CA VAL A 266 4.64 5.85 -2.59
C VAL A 266 5.22 5.76 -1.19
N GLU A 267 6.53 5.67 -1.05
CA GLU A 267 7.23 5.48 0.22
C GLU A 267 8.27 6.56 0.47
N TYR A 268 8.40 6.99 1.73
CA TYR A 268 9.47 7.87 2.17
C TYR A 268 10.58 7.08 2.84
N ASP A 269 11.79 7.18 2.28
CA ASP A 269 12.98 6.61 2.88
C ASP A 269 13.64 7.62 3.83
N ILE A 270 13.51 7.40 5.14
CA ILE A 270 14.08 8.28 6.17
C ILE A 270 15.62 8.34 6.14
N TYR A 271 16.29 7.31 5.60
CA TYR A 271 17.75 7.23 5.55
C TYR A 271 18.31 7.97 4.34
N LEU A 272 17.60 7.87 3.20
CA LEU A 272 17.98 8.55 1.95
C LEU A 272 17.32 9.94 1.80
N LYS A 273 16.35 10.27 2.66
CA LYS A 273 15.56 11.52 2.62
C LYS A 273 14.94 11.82 1.26
N GLN A 274 14.37 10.78 0.66
CA GLN A 274 13.74 10.84 -0.66
C GLN A 274 12.52 9.93 -0.67
N TYR A 275 11.70 10.06 -1.71
CA TYR A 275 10.57 9.16 -1.91
C TYR A 275 10.83 8.21 -3.07
N THR A 276 10.14 7.09 -3.05
CA THR A 276 10.08 6.15 -4.16
C THR A 276 8.64 5.80 -4.44
N THR A 277 8.30 5.57 -5.72
CA THR A 277 6.97 5.09 -6.09
C THR A 277 7.13 3.98 -7.12
N GLY A 278 6.39 2.90 -6.92
CA GLY A 278 6.24 1.80 -7.86
C GLY A 278 4.89 1.86 -8.55
N GLY A 279 4.73 1.12 -9.63
CA GLY A 279 3.44 1.01 -10.27
C GLY A 279 3.46 0.32 -11.62
N MET A 280 2.36 0.50 -12.35
CA MET A 280 2.09 -0.20 -13.60
C MET A 280 2.13 0.73 -14.81
N GLY A 281 2.31 0.13 -16.00
CA GLY A 281 2.31 0.81 -17.29
C GLY A 281 1.05 1.62 -17.60
N THR A 282 -0.01 0.95 -18.02
CA THR A 282 -1.28 1.59 -18.39
C THR A 282 -2.42 0.95 -17.63
N LEU A 283 -3.48 1.70 -17.32
CA LEU A 283 -4.72 1.12 -16.76
C LEU A 283 -5.29 -0.01 -17.64
N MET A 284 -5.12 0.09 -18.97
CA MET A 284 -5.54 -0.96 -19.89
C MET A 284 -4.77 -2.28 -19.65
N ASN A 285 -3.49 -2.20 -19.29
CA ASN A 285 -2.72 -3.39 -18.95
C ASN A 285 -3.21 -4.01 -17.64
N TYR A 286 -3.56 -3.20 -16.65
CA TYR A 286 -4.21 -3.68 -15.42
C TYR A 286 -5.52 -4.41 -15.73
N PHE A 287 -6.43 -3.81 -16.50
CA PHE A 287 -7.69 -4.45 -16.84
C PHE A 287 -7.52 -5.75 -17.64
N LYS A 288 -6.54 -5.80 -18.56
CA LYS A 288 -6.19 -7.03 -19.27
C LYS A 288 -5.68 -8.10 -18.31
N PHE A 289 -4.75 -7.73 -17.43
CA PHE A 289 -4.20 -8.61 -16.39
C PHE A 289 -5.31 -9.20 -15.51
N ILE A 290 -6.19 -8.36 -14.96
CA ILE A 290 -7.33 -8.83 -14.14
C ILE A 290 -8.26 -9.74 -14.95
N LYS A 291 -8.57 -9.38 -16.20
CA LYS A 291 -9.45 -10.19 -17.07
C LYS A 291 -8.85 -11.56 -17.38
N GLU A 292 -7.54 -11.64 -17.56
CA GLU A 292 -6.82 -12.89 -17.84
C GLU A 292 -6.70 -13.74 -16.58
N GLN A 293 -6.27 -13.16 -15.46
CA GLN A 293 -6.17 -13.86 -14.17
C GLN A 293 -7.52 -14.36 -13.67
N ALA A 294 -8.59 -13.57 -13.83
CA ALA A 294 -9.93 -13.97 -13.42
C ALA A 294 -10.50 -15.18 -14.18
N LYS A 295 -9.90 -15.57 -15.31
CA LYS A 295 -10.31 -16.74 -16.09
C LYS A 295 -9.56 -18.01 -15.67
N ILE A 296 -8.56 -17.89 -14.80
CA ILE A 296 -7.51 -18.89 -14.69
C ILE A 296 -7.13 -19.13 -13.19
N HIS A 297 -7.41 -20.31 -12.65
CA HIS A 297 -7.00 -20.79 -11.31
C HIS A 297 -6.30 -22.14 -11.46
N PRO A 298 -5.22 -22.55 -10.77
CA PRO A 298 -4.12 -21.86 -10.06
C PRO A 298 -2.67 -22.23 -10.54
N GLU A 299 -2.47 -23.10 -11.54
CA GLU A 299 -1.13 -23.45 -12.09
C GLU A 299 -0.51 -22.44 -13.11
N TYR A 300 -1.03 -21.22 -13.23
CA TYR A 300 -1.08 -20.61 -14.56
C TYR A 300 -0.08 -19.49 -14.90
N THR A 301 0.80 -19.91 -15.82
CA THR A 301 1.34 -19.22 -17.00
C THR A 301 2.21 -17.96 -16.82
N ASN A 302 3.45 -18.08 -17.30
CA ASN A 302 4.42 -17.02 -17.59
C ASN A 302 3.99 -16.08 -18.75
N GLN A 303 2.72 -16.08 -19.16
CA GLN A 303 2.27 -15.55 -20.46
C GLN A 303 1.51 -14.23 -20.41
N VAL A 304 1.53 -13.49 -19.29
CA VAL A 304 1.00 -12.11 -19.33
C VAL A 304 2.02 -11.25 -20.08
N GLU A 305 1.93 -11.28 -21.40
CA GLU A 305 2.70 -10.45 -22.29
C GLU A 305 2.27 -8.99 -22.11
N ASN A 306 3.23 -8.11 -21.85
CA ASN A 306 3.11 -6.65 -21.87
C ASN A 306 2.73 -5.95 -20.55
N MET A 307 3.08 -6.54 -19.40
CA MET A 307 3.00 -5.82 -18.11
C MET A 307 4.25 -4.97 -17.90
N TRP A 308 4.06 -3.65 -17.96
CA TRP A 308 5.11 -2.69 -17.66
C TRP A 308 5.18 -2.42 -16.17
N THR A 309 6.39 -2.48 -15.65
CA THR A 309 6.78 -2.07 -14.31
C THR A 309 7.55 -0.76 -14.42
N PHE A 310 7.28 0.18 -13.51
CA PHE A 310 8.16 1.33 -13.33
C PHE A 310 8.46 1.59 -11.86
N VAL A 311 9.59 2.25 -11.62
CA VAL A 311 9.93 2.86 -10.34
C VAL A 311 10.53 4.23 -10.59
N ASP A 312 9.98 5.23 -9.93
CA ASP A 312 10.52 6.58 -9.90
C ASP A 312 11.10 6.88 -8.51
N ILE A 313 12.24 7.56 -8.47
CA ILE A 313 12.79 8.20 -7.27
C ILE A 313 12.41 9.68 -7.32
N ILE A 314 11.88 10.20 -6.23
CA ILE A 314 11.44 11.58 -6.08
C ILE A 314 12.33 12.25 -5.03
N LYS A 315 13.18 13.19 -5.46
CA LYS A 315 14.14 13.88 -4.59
C LYS A 315 13.65 15.29 -4.26
N PRO A 316 13.41 15.63 -2.98
CA PRO A 316 13.15 17.01 -2.57
C PRO A 316 14.26 17.96 -3.04
N GLN A 317 13.88 19.17 -3.46
CA GLN A 317 14.80 20.26 -3.81
C GLN A 317 14.67 21.39 -2.77
N GLN A 318 15.71 22.22 -2.64
CA GLN A 318 15.74 23.31 -1.64
C GLN A 318 14.63 24.36 -1.83
N ASN A 319 14.10 24.50 -3.05
CA ASN A 319 13.03 25.45 -3.38
C ASN A 319 11.62 24.88 -3.15
N GLY A 320 11.49 23.71 -2.49
CA GLY A 320 10.22 23.03 -2.27
C GLY A 320 9.67 22.29 -3.50
N GLN A 321 10.41 22.26 -4.61
CA GLN A 321 10.08 21.42 -5.77
C GLN A 321 10.63 20.00 -5.59
N PHE A 322 10.24 19.10 -6.49
CA PHE A 322 10.73 17.73 -6.52
C PHE A 322 11.39 17.44 -7.85
N LYS A 323 12.51 16.71 -7.80
CA LYS A 323 13.16 16.14 -8.98
C LYS A 323 12.78 14.68 -9.11
N LEU A 324 12.18 14.32 -10.24
CA LEU A 324 11.82 12.95 -10.57
C LEU A 324 12.96 12.26 -11.36
N GLU A 325 13.31 11.04 -10.97
CA GLU A 325 14.27 10.19 -11.68
C GLU A 325 13.68 8.79 -11.88
N ASN A 326 13.32 8.45 -13.11
CA ASN A 326 12.93 7.08 -13.44
C ASN A 326 14.15 6.15 -13.39
N VAL A 327 14.08 5.12 -12.54
CA VAL A 327 15.16 4.14 -12.37
C VAL A 327 14.81 2.78 -12.93
N ILE A 328 13.52 2.46 -13.04
CA ILE A 328 13.01 1.26 -13.68
C ILE A 328 11.89 1.66 -14.62
N LEU A 329 11.96 1.21 -15.86
CA LEU A 329 10.85 1.20 -16.82
C LEU A 329 11.07 0.01 -17.74
N ARG A 330 10.40 -1.10 -17.44
CA ARG A 330 10.63 -2.37 -18.09
C ARG A 330 9.34 -3.12 -18.30
N ASN A 331 9.30 -3.85 -19.41
CA ASN A 331 8.21 -4.75 -19.72
C ASN A 331 8.53 -6.16 -19.18
N ASN A 332 7.52 -6.85 -18.67
CA ASN A 332 7.56 -8.26 -18.25
C ASN A 332 8.62 -8.60 -17.19
N ILE A 333 8.91 -7.68 -16.26
CA ILE A 333 9.76 -8.00 -15.10
C ILE A 333 8.92 -8.41 -13.89
N MET A 334 7.79 -7.74 -13.65
CA MET A 334 6.91 -8.00 -12.52
C MET A 334 5.47 -7.63 -12.89
N ARG A 335 4.52 -8.50 -12.57
CA ARG A 335 3.08 -8.28 -12.77
C ARG A 335 2.56 -7.48 -11.60
N GLY A 336 1.78 -6.42 -11.85
CA GLY A 336 1.17 -5.64 -10.76
C GLY A 336 2.18 -5.10 -9.76
N CYS A 337 3.28 -4.51 -10.23
CA CYS A 337 4.23 -3.83 -9.35
C CYS A 337 3.49 -2.72 -8.60
N SER A 338 3.60 -2.73 -7.27
CA SER A 338 2.90 -1.81 -6.37
C SER A 338 3.87 -0.83 -5.73
N ASN A 339 5.05 -1.29 -5.31
CA ASN A 339 6.04 -0.44 -4.64
C ASN A 339 7.47 -0.72 -5.15
N GLY A 340 8.37 0.20 -4.86
CA GLY A 340 9.80 0.05 -5.10
C GLY A 340 10.59 0.74 -3.99
N ILE A 341 11.45 0.01 -3.27
CA ILE A 341 12.30 0.57 -2.19
C ILE A 341 13.77 0.52 -2.59
N GLN A 342 14.46 1.66 -2.45
CA GLN A 342 15.88 1.73 -2.70
C GLN A 342 16.71 1.23 -1.50
N TYR A 343 17.70 0.40 -1.79
CA TYR A 343 18.76 0.04 -0.85
C TYR A 343 20.11 0.05 -1.59
N LYS A 344 21.01 0.97 -1.21
CA LYS A 344 22.29 1.18 -1.90
C LYS A 344 22.07 1.30 -3.42
N GLU A 345 22.73 0.45 -4.21
CA GLU A 345 22.62 0.36 -5.67
C GLU A 345 21.56 -0.67 -6.11
N GLN A 346 20.50 -0.86 -5.33
CA GLN A 346 19.44 -1.83 -5.61
C GLN A 346 18.05 -1.21 -5.38
N ILE A 347 17.06 -1.73 -6.10
CA ILE A 347 15.64 -1.47 -5.87
C ILE A 347 14.97 -2.81 -5.59
N VAL A 348 14.24 -2.91 -4.49
CA VAL A 348 13.36 -4.03 -4.18
C VAL A 348 11.94 -3.68 -4.60
N LEU A 349 11.34 -4.53 -5.43
CA LEU A 349 10.00 -4.37 -5.96
C LEU A 349 9.03 -5.28 -5.20
N THR A 350 7.85 -4.75 -4.94
CA THR A 350 6.70 -5.47 -4.40
C THR A 350 5.61 -5.57 -5.47
N SER A 351 4.68 -6.50 -5.29
CA SER A 351 3.63 -6.79 -6.25
C SER A 351 2.39 -7.42 -5.63
N PHE A 352 1.22 -6.97 -6.09
CA PHE A 352 -0.06 -7.62 -5.81
C PHE A 352 -0.40 -8.78 -6.77
N GLY A 353 0.43 -8.99 -7.80
CA GLY A 353 0.20 -9.94 -8.90
C GLY A 353 1.24 -11.06 -9.03
N ASP A 354 2.31 -11.03 -8.22
CA ASP A 354 3.39 -12.01 -8.16
C ASP A 354 3.63 -12.47 -6.72
N GLN A 355 4.11 -13.71 -6.54
CA GLN A 355 4.35 -14.31 -5.21
C GLN A 355 5.64 -13.83 -4.52
N SER A 356 6.48 -13.08 -5.22
CA SER A 356 7.86 -12.85 -4.81
C SER A 356 8.24 -11.39 -4.87
N LEU A 357 9.05 -10.97 -3.89
CA LEU A 357 9.85 -9.75 -4.01
C LEU A 357 10.87 -9.91 -5.15
N MET A 358 11.15 -8.83 -5.87
CA MET A 358 12.20 -8.81 -6.88
C MET A 358 13.26 -7.77 -6.52
N THR A 359 14.53 -8.12 -6.64
CA THR A 359 15.62 -7.15 -6.49
C THR A 359 16.25 -6.84 -7.85
N CYS A 360 16.28 -5.55 -8.20
CA CYS A 360 16.91 -5.02 -9.39
C CYS A 360 18.17 -4.23 -9.02
N SER A 361 19.29 -4.45 -9.70
CA SER A 361 20.46 -3.58 -9.56
C SER A 361 20.25 -2.25 -10.30
N LEU A 362 20.54 -1.15 -9.63
CA LEU A 362 20.65 0.16 -10.24
C LEU A 362 21.94 0.22 -11.05
N PRO A 363 21.94 0.86 -12.23
CA PRO A 363 23.18 1.11 -12.95
C PRO A 363 24.10 1.95 -12.07
N GLN A 364 25.33 1.48 -11.83
CA GLN A 364 26.37 2.33 -11.25
C GLN A 364 26.49 3.57 -12.13
N ALA A 365 26.48 4.75 -11.49
CA ALA A 365 26.68 6.01 -12.19
C ALA A 365 28.11 5.99 -12.76
N ASN A 366 28.28 5.44 -13.97
CA ASN A 366 29.56 5.46 -14.64
C ASN A 366 29.81 6.90 -15.10
N PRO A 367 30.74 7.66 -14.50
CA PRO A 367 30.88 9.09 -14.75
C PRO A 367 31.32 9.40 -16.20
N LYS A 368 31.65 8.36 -17.00
CA LYS A 368 32.26 8.51 -18.33
C LYS A 368 31.44 7.94 -19.50
N LYS A 369 30.26 7.34 -19.30
CA LYS A 369 29.46 6.81 -20.43
C LYS A 369 27.96 7.12 -20.30
N PRO A 370 27.30 7.52 -21.41
CA PRO A 370 25.85 7.68 -21.44
C PRO A 370 25.15 6.34 -21.15
N ARG A 371 24.04 6.43 -20.40
CA ARG A 371 23.33 5.29 -19.77
C ARG A 371 22.65 4.39 -20.80
N TYR A 372 23.10 3.14 -20.92
CA TYR A 372 22.29 2.00 -21.41
C TYR A 372 22.44 0.84 -20.41
N MET A 373 21.32 0.29 -19.94
CA MET A 373 21.27 -0.66 -18.80
C MET A 373 21.49 -2.12 -19.24
N SER A 374 22.10 -2.96 -18.38
CA SER A 374 22.13 -4.42 -18.55
C SER A 374 22.16 -5.21 -17.22
N LYS A 375 21.57 -6.43 -17.27
CA LYS A 375 21.48 -7.55 -16.30
C LYS A 375 20.37 -7.53 -15.22
N LEU A 376 19.39 -8.44 -15.37
CA LEU A 376 18.43 -8.87 -14.33
C LEU A 376 18.97 -10.11 -13.59
N GLN A 377 18.71 -10.22 -12.28
CA GLN A 377 18.81 -11.46 -11.52
C GLN A 377 17.43 -11.77 -10.92
N PHE A 378 16.82 -12.89 -11.33
CA PHE A 378 15.64 -13.43 -10.68
C PHE A 378 16.07 -14.30 -9.50
N LEU A 379 15.67 -13.95 -8.28
CA LEU A 379 15.75 -14.84 -7.13
C LEU A 379 14.40 -15.53 -7.00
N LYS A 380 14.32 -16.82 -7.36
CA LYS A 380 13.26 -17.70 -6.87
C LYS A 380 13.67 -18.16 -5.46
N SER A 381 13.31 -17.40 -4.43
CA SER A 381 13.29 -17.96 -3.09
C SER A 381 12.08 -18.89 -3.01
N ILE A 382 12.34 -20.19 -2.80
CA ILE A 382 11.30 -21.14 -2.44
C ILE A 382 10.85 -20.72 -1.03
N LEU A 383 9.67 -20.12 -0.95
CA LEU A 383 8.88 -19.97 0.27
C LEU A 383 7.71 -20.94 0.20
#